data_AF-A0A2A7H3Y7-F1
#
_entry.id   AF-A0A2A7H3Y7-F1
#
_cell.length_a   1.000
_cell.length_b   1.000
_cell.length_c   1.000
_cell.angle_alpha   90.00
_cell.angle_beta   90.00
_cell.angle_gamma   90.00
#
_symmetry.space_group_name_H-M   'P 1'
#
loop_
_entity.id
_entity.type
_entity.pdbx_description
1 polymer ?
#
loop_
_entity_poly.entity_id
_entity_poly.type
_entity_poly.pdbx_seq_one_letter_code
_entity_poly.pdbx_strand_id
1 'polypeptide(L)' 'MGKKRIVFLFFGFLILLVVFLYPKGYSGKYIQWGDTVESVDTNKLERNDIPYKVKNNKVYIPEDAFDKAIWCCS' A
#
# COMPACT_ATOMS: atom_id res chain seq x y z
N MET A 1 28.40 -31.51 2.79
CA MET A 1 27.15 -30.95 3.37
C MET A 1 26.97 -29.43 3.24
N GLY A 2 27.99 -28.63 2.87
CA GLY A 2 27.87 -27.15 2.87
C GLY A 2 27.15 -26.49 1.67
N LYS A 3 27.40 -26.95 0.43
CA LYS A 3 26.88 -26.28 -0.78
C LYS A 3 25.35 -26.25 -0.86
N LYS A 4 24.67 -27.36 -0.53
CA LYS A 4 23.20 -27.45 -0.55
C LYS A 4 22.56 -26.52 0.49
N ARG A 5 23.19 -26.36 1.67
CA ARG A 5 22.70 -25.49 2.75
C ARG A 5 22.79 -24.00 2.40
N ILE A 6 23.88 -23.59 1.73
CA ILE A 6 24.05 -22.19 1.27
C ILE A 6 23.02 -21.85 0.19
N VAL A 7 22.75 -22.77 -0.73
CA VAL A 7 21.72 -22.58 -1.77
C VAL A 7 20.34 -22.40 -1.13
N PHE A 8 19.97 -23.22 -0.15
CA PHE A 8 18.69 -23.07 0.56
C PHE A 8 18.56 -21.73 1.30
N LEU A 9 19.62 -21.26 1.96
CA LEU A 9 19.62 -19.96 2.64
C LEU A 9 19.50 -18.79 1.65
N PHE A 10 20.16 -18.88 0.50
CA PHE A 10 20.07 -17.88 -0.55
C PHE A 10 18.68 -17.79 -1.15
N PHE A 11 18.02 -18.93 -1.42
CA PHE A 11 16.63 -18.96 -1.88
C PHE A 11 15.66 -18.40 -0.84
N GLY A 12 15.84 -18.73 0.44
CA GLY A 12 15.02 -18.16 1.51
C GLY A 12 15.16 -16.63 1.62
N PHE A 13 16.38 -16.13 1.49
CA PHE A 13 16.66 -14.68 1.48
C PHE A 13 16.07 -13.98 0.25
N LEU A 14 16.11 -14.62 -0.92
CA LEU A 14 15.48 -14.11 -2.15
C LEU A 14 13.97 -14.01 -2.03
N ILE A 15 13.31 -15.00 -1.41
CA ILE A 15 11.86 -14.96 -1.16
C ILE A 15 11.52 -13.81 -0.22
N LEU A 16 12.29 -13.62 0.86
CA LEU A 16 12.14 -12.49 1.78
C LEU A 16 12.31 -11.15 1.06
N LEU A 17 13.30 -11.01 0.19
CA LEU A 17 13.49 -9.81 -0.62
C LEU A 17 12.31 -9.56 -1.56
N VAL A 18 11.79 -10.59 -2.23
CA VAL A 18 10.61 -10.45 -3.11
C VAL A 18 9.39 -10.02 -2.30
N VAL A 19 9.13 -10.60 -1.13
CA VAL A 19 7.99 -10.20 -0.27
C VAL A 19 8.15 -8.78 0.27
N PHE A 20 9.38 -8.38 0.63
CA PHE A 20 9.66 -7.05 1.18
C PHE A 20 9.68 -5.95 0.11
N LEU A 21 10.14 -6.27 -1.10
CA LEU A 21 10.25 -5.34 -2.23
C LEU A 21 9.04 -5.38 -3.16
N TYR A 22 8.15 -6.36 -3.04
CA TYR A 22 6.88 -6.33 -3.75
C TYR A 22 6.14 -5.09 -3.26
N PRO A 23 5.93 -4.08 -4.12
CA PRO A 23 5.15 -2.93 -3.71
C PRO A 23 3.82 -3.47 -3.18
N LYS A 24 3.33 -2.94 -2.06
CA LYS A 24 1.90 -3.06 -1.71
C LYS A 24 1.13 -2.25 -2.76
N GLY A 25 1.15 -2.78 -3.98
CA GLY A 25 0.85 -2.08 -5.20
C GLY A 25 -0.64 -2.14 -5.34
N TYR A 26 -1.29 -1.10 -4.86
CA TYR A 26 -2.69 -0.91 -5.15
C TYR A 26 -2.88 -0.85 -6.67
N SER A 27 -3.70 -1.76 -7.16
CA SER A 27 -4.05 -1.93 -8.57
C SER A 27 -5.50 -1.54 -8.84
N GLY A 28 -6.27 -1.29 -7.78
CA GLY A 28 -7.66 -0.92 -7.83
C GLY A 28 -7.88 0.41 -8.54
N LYS A 29 -9.10 0.56 -9.07
CA LYS A 29 -9.55 1.83 -9.63
C LYS A 29 -9.61 2.87 -8.50
N TYR A 30 -9.39 4.13 -8.85
CA TYR A 30 -9.53 5.21 -7.88
C TYR A 30 -11.00 5.51 -7.62
N ILE A 31 -11.44 5.34 -6.38
CA ILE A 31 -12.78 5.65 -5.87
C ILE A 31 -12.72 6.87 -4.95
N GLN A 32 -13.82 7.61 -4.84
CA GLN A 32 -13.88 8.78 -3.97
C GLN A 32 -13.76 8.37 -2.50
N TRP A 33 -12.96 9.11 -1.73
CA TRP A 33 -12.76 8.96 -0.29
C TRP A 33 -13.17 10.26 0.41
N GLY A 34 -14.17 10.19 1.28
CA GLY A 34 -14.71 11.34 2.00
C GLY A 34 -15.45 12.36 1.12
N ASP A 35 -15.76 13.51 1.72
CA ASP A 35 -16.57 14.55 1.10
C ASP A 35 -15.75 15.59 0.35
N THR A 36 -14.79 16.26 0.97
CA THR A 36 -13.92 17.26 0.34
C THR A 36 -12.47 17.05 0.72
N VAL A 37 -11.53 17.71 0.04
CA VAL A 37 -10.12 17.68 0.43
C VAL A 37 -9.90 18.23 1.84
N GLU A 38 -10.72 19.21 2.27
CA GLU A 38 -10.65 19.81 3.60
C GLU A 38 -11.16 18.88 4.70
N SER A 39 -12.11 17.99 4.38
CA SER A 39 -12.64 17.02 5.35
C SER A 39 -11.78 15.76 5.50
N VAL A 40 -10.78 15.57 4.64
CA VAL A 40 -9.95 14.36 4.60
C VAL A 40 -8.56 14.68 5.14
N ASP A 41 -8.13 13.94 6.17
CA ASP A 41 -6.74 13.99 6.66
C ASP A 41 -5.82 13.19 5.73
N THR A 42 -5.34 13.82 4.65
CA THR A 42 -4.44 13.20 3.68
C THR A 42 -3.10 12.79 4.31
N ASN A 43 -2.69 13.41 5.43
CA ASN A 43 -1.47 13.01 6.14
C ASN A 43 -1.63 11.63 6.80
N LYS A 44 -2.84 11.22 7.18
CA LYS A 44 -3.08 9.84 7.63
C LYS A 44 -2.92 8.85 6.47
N LEU A 45 -3.39 9.20 5.27
CA LEU A 45 -3.24 8.35 4.09
C LEU A 45 -1.76 8.15 3.73
N GLU A 46 -0.97 9.24 3.71
CA GLU A 46 0.47 9.19 3.43
C GLU A 46 1.23 8.35 4.45
N ARG A 47 1.01 8.58 5.75
CA ARG A 47 1.68 7.83 6.83
C ARG A 47 1.33 6.35 6.85
N ASN A 48 0.22 5.96 6.23
CA ASN A 48 -0.21 4.57 6.13
C ASN A 48 0.06 3.97 4.74
N ASP A 49 0.92 4.57 3.92
CA ASP A 49 1.22 4.08 2.56
C ASP A 49 -0.06 3.82 1.76
N ILE A 50 -1.00 4.78 1.77
CA ILE A 50 -2.19 4.76 0.92
C ILE A 50 -2.04 5.89 -0.10
N PRO A 51 -1.82 5.56 -1.39
CA PRO A 51 -1.72 6.58 -2.41
C PRO A 51 -3.09 7.21 -2.62
N TYR A 52 -3.11 8.50 -2.90
CA TYR A 52 -4.34 9.24 -3.17
C TYR A 52 -4.15 10.22 -4.32
N LYS A 53 -5.27 10.67 -4.89
CA LYS A 53 -5.34 11.72 -5.91
C LYS A 53 -6.34 12.78 -5.47
N VAL A 54 -6.04 14.04 -5.73
CA VAL A 54 -6.98 15.14 -5.53
C VAL A 54 -7.47 15.64 -6.88
N LYS A 55 -8.78 15.66 -7.08
CA LYS A 55 -9.41 16.20 -8.30
C LYS A 55 -10.74 16.83 -7.96
N ASN A 56 -11.00 18.05 -8.46
CA ASN A 56 -12.25 18.78 -8.25
C ASN A 56 -12.67 18.88 -6.77
N ASN A 57 -11.72 19.22 -5.88
CA ASN A 57 -11.93 19.29 -4.43
C ASN A 57 -12.32 17.96 -3.75
N LYS A 58 -12.09 16.82 -4.42
CA LYS A 58 -12.36 15.47 -3.89
C LYS A 58 -11.06 14.66 -3.79
N VAL A 59 -10.96 13.82 -2.76
CA VAL A 59 -9.88 12.85 -2.60
C VAL A 59 -10.33 11.51 -3.18
N TYR A 60 -9.41 10.82 -3.84
CA TYR A 60 -9.63 9.49 -4.37
C TYR A 60 -8.51 8.56 -3.90
N ILE A 61 -8.87 7.34 -3.49
CA ILE A 61 -7.94 6.27 -3.14
C ILE A 61 -8.19 5.06 -4.04
N PRO A 62 -7.22 4.16 -4.24
CA PRO A 62 -7.48 2.87 -4.87
C PRO A 62 -8.54 2.08 -4.12
N GLU A 63 -9.42 1.42 -4.85
CA GLU A 63 -10.50 0.58 -4.31
C GLU A 63 -9.97 -0.55 -3.40
N ASP A 64 -8.84 -1.15 -3.77
CA ASP A 64 -8.16 -2.17 -2.97
C ASP A 64 -7.42 -1.59 -1.74
N ALA A 65 -7.43 -0.27 -1.57
CA ALA A 65 -7.00 0.40 -0.34
C ALA A 65 -8.13 0.69 0.63
N PHE A 66 -9.40 0.46 0.27
CA PHE A 66 -10.57 0.89 1.03
C PHE A 66 -10.58 0.36 2.46
N ASP A 67 -10.43 -0.96 2.64
CA ASP A 67 -10.46 -1.57 3.98
C ASP A 67 -9.34 -1.05 4.88
N LYS A 68 -8.15 -0.83 4.29
CA LYS A 68 -7.01 -0.24 5.01
C LYS A 68 -7.30 1.21 5.40
N ALA A 69 -7.89 1.99 4.48
CA ALA A 69 -8.26 3.38 4.72
C ALA A 69 -9.33 3.50 5.82
N ILE A 70 -10.31 2.61 5.85
CA ILE A 70 -11.29 2.52 6.94
C ILE A 70 -10.59 2.18 8.25
N TRP A 71 -9.64 1.25 8.26
CA TRP A 71 -8.98 0.86 9.50
C TRP A 71 -8.03 1.94 10.07
N CYS A 72 -7.31 2.66 9.21
CA CYS A 72 -6.29 3.63 9.66
C CYS A 72 -6.74 5.08 9.69
N CYS A 73 -7.71 5.42 8.84
CA CYS A 73 -7.79 6.76 8.27
C CYS A 73 -9.22 7.32 8.21
N SER A 74 -10.22 6.58 8.68
CA SER A 74 -11.52 7.15 9.09
C SER A 74 -11.44 7.89 10.43
#